data_AF-A0A167K660-F1
#
_entry.id   AF-A0A167K660-F1
#
_cell.length_a   1.000
_cell.length_b   1.000
_cell.length_c   1.000
_cell.angle_alpha   90.00
_cell.angle_beta   90.00
_cell.angle_gamma   90.00
#
_symmetry.space_group_name_H-M   'P 1'
#
loop_
_entity.id
_entity.type
_entity.pdbx_description
1 polymer ?
#
loop_
_entity_poly.entity_id
_entity_poly.type
_entity_poly.pdbx_seq_one_letter_code
_entity_poly.pdbx_strand_id
1 'polypeptide(L)'
;MPHTLHSRPSSRKPSPSSLSGVSSLSNISEEGSQKVAVLALERAHAVAVDKRSQRERAFVDPYGNFFVRKWLLFESTFALSMLEPWEKVLVLSLCFFLFTLITVGVCRYLPFHLQFLNHRARFYILGDEHAPLSAVATLLAAKRR
;
A
#
# COMPACT_ATOMS: atom_id res chain seq x y z
N MET A 1 -20.94 -72.53 11.01
CA MET A 1 -21.76 -72.51 9.78
C MET A 1 -20.86 -72.04 8.63
N PRO A 2 -20.69 -72.86 7.58
CA PRO A 2 -19.58 -72.76 6.62
C PRO A 2 -19.92 -71.85 5.43
N HIS A 3 -18.93 -71.12 4.90
CA HIS A 3 -19.04 -70.47 3.60
C HIS A 3 -18.08 -71.11 2.58
N THR A 4 -18.68 -71.39 1.44
CA THR A 4 -18.31 -72.33 0.40
C THR A 4 -17.54 -71.68 -0.74
N LEU A 5 -16.59 -72.44 -1.27
CA LEU A 5 -16.25 -72.64 -2.69
C LEU A 5 -15.76 -71.46 -3.55
N HIS A 6 -14.46 -71.52 -3.81
CA HIS A 6 -13.82 -71.39 -5.12
C HIS A 6 -14.74 -71.69 -6.33
N SER A 7 -14.79 -70.77 -7.29
CA SER A 7 -14.45 -71.01 -8.72
C SER A 7 -14.92 -69.85 -9.60
N ARG A 8 -14.00 -69.26 -10.38
CA ARG A 8 -14.33 -68.45 -11.56
C ARG A 8 -13.34 -68.76 -12.68
N PRO A 9 -13.81 -69.14 -13.89
CA PRO A 9 -12.96 -69.63 -14.96
C PRO A 9 -12.54 -68.52 -15.94
N SER A 10 -11.42 -68.78 -16.61
CA SER A 10 -11.18 -68.48 -18.03
C SER A 10 -11.14 -67.01 -18.46
N SER A 11 -9.98 -66.36 -18.31
CA SER A 11 -9.60 -65.23 -19.16
C SER A 11 -8.76 -65.76 -20.33
N ARG A 12 -9.40 -65.89 -21.49
CA ARG A 12 -8.72 -66.25 -22.75
C ARG A 12 -7.86 -65.08 -23.21
N LYS A 13 -6.58 -65.38 -23.46
CA LYS A 13 -5.66 -64.55 -24.25
C LYS A 13 -6.27 -64.24 -25.63
N PRO A 14 -6.22 -62.99 -26.11
CA PRO A 14 -6.30 -62.72 -27.54
C PRO A 14 -4.90 -62.84 -28.16
N SER A 15 -4.77 -63.72 -29.15
CA SER A 15 -3.58 -63.79 -30.01
C SER A 15 -3.58 -62.63 -31.01
N PRO A 16 -2.39 -62.14 -31.42
CA PRO A 16 -2.25 -61.04 -32.36
C PRO A 16 -2.32 -61.57 -33.80
N SER A 17 -3.14 -60.95 -34.65
CA SER A 17 -2.92 -61.05 -36.09
C SER A 17 -3.48 -59.84 -36.84
N SER A 18 -2.57 -59.28 -37.64
CA SER A 18 -2.78 -58.55 -38.90
C SER A 18 -3.66 -57.31 -38.88
N LEU A 19 -3.01 -56.14 -38.99
CA LEU A 19 -3.36 -55.08 -39.97
C LEU A 19 -2.23 -54.03 -39.95
N SER A 20 -1.05 -54.42 -40.43
CA SER A 20 0.02 -53.51 -40.84
C SER A 20 -0.27 -53.02 -42.25
N GLY A 21 -0.65 -51.75 -42.42
CA GLY A 21 -0.80 -51.21 -43.77
C GLY A 21 -1.35 -49.79 -43.91
N VAL A 22 -1.95 -49.21 -42.86
CA VAL A 22 -2.61 -47.88 -42.98
C VAL A 22 -2.02 -46.81 -42.04
N SER A 23 -1.10 -47.19 -41.15
CA SER A 23 -0.60 -46.35 -40.06
C SER A 23 0.53 -45.36 -40.43
N SER A 24 1.09 -45.42 -41.65
CA SER A 24 2.26 -44.59 -41.99
C SER A 24 1.92 -43.15 -42.43
N LEU A 25 0.70 -42.86 -42.87
CA LEU A 25 0.30 -41.48 -43.25
C LEU A 25 -0.29 -40.68 -42.07
N SER A 26 -0.88 -41.35 -41.07
CA SER A 26 -1.30 -40.70 -39.83
C SER A 26 -0.10 -40.29 -38.97
N ASN A 27 0.97 -41.08 -38.96
CA ASN A 27 2.13 -40.85 -38.10
C ASN A 27 2.92 -39.58 -38.43
N ILE A 28 2.89 -39.09 -39.68
CA ILE A 28 3.61 -37.87 -40.09
C ILE A 28 2.84 -36.61 -39.66
N SER A 29 1.50 -36.65 -39.73
CA SER A 29 0.62 -35.57 -39.23
C SER A 29 0.64 -35.52 -37.69
N GLU A 30 0.73 -36.68 -37.04
CA GLU A 30 0.87 -36.82 -35.59
C GLU A 30 2.21 -36.27 -35.10
N GLU A 31 3.33 -36.45 -35.82
CA GLU A 31 4.64 -35.93 -35.41
C GLU A 31 4.70 -34.38 -35.44
N GLY A 32 4.08 -33.75 -36.45
CA GLY A 32 3.94 -32.30 -36.53
C GLY A 32 3.02 -31.75 -35.43
N SER A 33 1.90 -32.43 -35.19
CA SER A 33 0.95 -32.09 -34.13
C SER A 33 1.57 -32.24 -32.73
N GLN A 34 2.38 -33.29 -32.51
CA GLN A 34 3.12 -33.49 -31.27
C GLN A 34 4.19 -32.43 -31.07
N LYS A 35 4.95 -32.03 -32.10
CA LYS A 35 5.92 -30.93 -31.98
C LYS A 35 5.25 -29.61 -31.67
N VAL A 36 4.08 -29.33 -32.26
CA VAL A 36 3.29 -28.13 -31.94
C VAL A 36 2.73 -28.20 -30.52
N ALA A 37 2.27 -29.37 -30.07
CA ALA A 37 1.80 -29.59 -28.70
C ALA A 37 2.94 -29.45 -27.68
N VAL A 38 4.14 -29.95 -27.99
CA VAL A 38 5.35 -29.82 -27.18
C VAL A 38 5.81 -28.36 -27.14
N LEU A 39 5.85 -27.66 -28.27
CA LEU A 39 6.16 -26.23 -28.31
C LEU A 39 5.11 -25.38 -27.59
N ALA A 40 3.84 -25.77 -27.63
CA ALA A 40 2.77 -25.13 -26.87
C ALA A 40 2.92 -25.40 -25.37
N LEU A 41 3.31 -26.62 -24.99
CA LEU A 41 3.60 -27.01 -23.61
C LEU A 41 4.83 -26.26 -23.06
N GLU A 42 5.89 -26.13 -23.86
CA GLU A 42 7.09 -25.37 -23.50
C GLU A 42 6.78 -23.88 -23.34
N ARG A 43 5.99 -23.29 -24.24
CA ARG A 43 5.50 -21.91 -24.09
C ARG A 43 4.60 -21.76 -22.86
N ALA A 44 3.72 -22.72 -22.59
CA ALA A 44 2.87 -22.71 -21.40
C ALA A 44 3.71 -22.82 -20.11
N HIS A 45 4.78 -23.62 -20.13
CA HIS A 45 5.70 -23.73 -19.01
C HIS A 45 6.52 -22.46 -18.82
N ALA A 46 7.01 -21.84 -19.90
CA ALA A 46 7.71 -20.55 -19.83
C ALA A 46 6.80 -19.44 -19.26
N VAL A 47 5.53 -19.38 -19.70
CA VAL A 47 4.52 -18.47 -19.15
C VAL A 47 4.20 -18.80 -17.69
N ALA A 48 4.12 -20.08 -17.31
CA ALA A 48 3.86 -20.48 -15.93
C ALA A 48 5.04 -20.17 -14.99
N VAL A 49 6.27 -20.24 -15.48
CA VAL A 49 7.49 -19.85 -14.75
C VAL A 49 7.56 -18.34 -14.57
N ASP A 50 7.25 -17.55 -15.60
CA ASP A 50 7.14 -16.08 -15.50
C ASP A 50 6.03 -15.64 -14.54
N LYS A 51 4.91 -16.38 -14.53
CA LYS A 51 3.83 -16.16 -13.56
C LYS A 51 4.23 -16.53 -12.12
N ARG A 52 5.21 -17.42 -11.94
CA ARG A 52 5.80 -17.74 -10.63
C ARG A 52 6.77 -16.67 -10.16
N SER A 53 7.60 -16.09 -11.04
CA SER A 53 8.50 -14.99 -10.70
C SER A 53 7.76 -13.68 -10.42
N GLN A 54 6.69 -13.36 -11.17
CA GLN A 54 5.77 -12.25 -10.84
C GLN A 54 5.06 -12.43 -9.49
N ARG A 55 4.93 -13.68 -9.01
CA ARG A 55 4.36 -14.02 -7.70
C ARG A 55 5.34 -13.80 -6.56
N GLU A 56 6.64 -13.78 -6.83
CA GLU A 56 7.67 -13.17 -5.97
C GLU A 56 7.61 -11.65 -6.09
N ARG A 57 6.40 -11.14 -5.86
CA ARG A 57 6.06 -9.73 -5.82
C ARG A 57 7.11 -9.04 -4.98
N ALA A 58 7.77 -8.06 -5.58
CA ALA A 58 8.59 -7.09 -4.90
C ALA A 58 7.93 -6.78 -3.57
N PHE A 59 8.59 -7.14 -2.48
CA PHE A 59 8.22 -6.74 -1.14
C PHE A 59 8.38 -5.22 -1.14
N VAL A 60 7.32 -4.53 -1.57
CA VAL A 60 7.24 -3.07 -1.49
C VAL A 60 7.17 -2.81 -0.02
N ASP A 61 8.31 -2.44 0.57
CA ASP A 61 8.42 -2.09 1.97
C ASP A 61 7.30 -1.10 2.29
N PRO A 62 6.26 -1.50 3.06
CA PRO A 62 5.13 -0.63 3.36
C PRO A 62 5.56 0.59 4.20
N TYR A 63 6.79 0.55 4.71
CA TYR A 63 7.45 1.59 5.49
C TYR A 63 8.27 2.59 4.66
N GLY A 64 8.44 2.35 3.35
CA GLY A 64 9.12 3.30 2.46
C GLY A 64 8.39 4.65 2.36
N ASN A 65 7.08 4.63 2.58
CA ASN A 65 6.24 5.82 2.55
C ASN A 65 5.98 6.32 3.98
N PHE A 66 6.55 7.48 4.33
CA PHE A 66 6.35 8.12 5.63
C PHE A 66 4.86 8.31 5.97
N PHE A 67 4.03 8.60 4.97
CA PHE A 67 2.58 8.77 5.13
C PHE A 67 1.88 7.50 5.61
N VAL A 68 2.25 6.33 5.07
CA VAL A 68 1.66 5.04 5.49
C VAL A 68 2.00 4.76 6.95
N ARG A 69 3.24 5.05 7.36
CA ARG A 69 3.65 4.93 8.76
C ARG A 69 2.87 5.86 9.69
N LYS A 70 2.64 7.11 9.28
CA LYS A 70 1.85 8.07 10.05
C LYS A 70 0.38 7.69 10.13
N TRP A 71 -0.17 7.13 9.05
CA TRP A 71 -1.55 6.66 9.00
C TRP A 71 -1.76 5.43 9.88
N LEU A 72 -0.83 4.46 9.84
CA LEU A 72 -0.82 3.29 10.74
C LEU A 72 -0.66 3.68 12.21
N LEU A 73 0.22 4.66 12.51
CA LEU A 73 0.35 5.24 13.85
C LEU A 73 -0.94 5.91 14.32
N PHE A 74 -1.66 6.57 13.42
CA PHE A 74 -2.95 7.19 13.71
C PHE A 74 -4.04 6.14 13.94
N GLU A 75 -4.02 5.02 13.22
CA GLU A 75 -4.92 3.89 13.42
C GLU A 75 -4.64 3.16 14.75
N SER A 76 -3.39 3.15 15.21
CA SER A 76 -2.95 2.42 16.40
C SER A 76 -3.11 3.17 17.73
N THR A 77 -3.58 4.42 17.76
CA THR A 77 -3.83 5.16 19.02
C THR A 77 -5.11 4.66 19.69
N PHE A 78 -5.07 3.40 20.14
CA PHE A 78 -5.96 2.62 21.04
C PHE A 78 -7.47 2.95 21.03
N ALA A 79 -7.87 4.19 21.30
CA ALA A 79 -9.25 4.67 21.20
C ALA A 79 -9.79 4.72 19.76
N LEU A 80 -8.98 5.06 18.75
CA LEU A 80 -9.44 5.06 17.35
C LEU A 80 -9.54 3.65 16.76
N SER A 81 -8.81 2.67 17.31
CA SER A 81 -8.89 1.28 16.82
C SER A 81 -10.20 0.60 17.21
N MET A 82 -10.78 0.98 18.35
CA MET A 82 -11.98 0.37 18.94
C MET A 82 -13.30 1.05 18.53
N LEU A 83 -13.23 2.28 18.00
CA LEU A 83 -14.41 2.98 17.48
C LEU A 83 -14.91 2.34 16.18
N GLU A 84 -16.21 2.43 15.91
CA GLU A 84 -16.73 2.04 14.60
C GLU A 84 -16.22 3.00 13.51
N PRO A 85 -16.06 2.58 12.24
CA PRO A 85 -15.51 3.42 11.18
C PRO A 85 -16.26 4.75 11.00
N TRP A 86 -17.56 4.77 11.26
CA TRP A 86 -18.38 6.00 11.17
C TRP A 86 -18.17 6.93 12.38
N GLU A 87 -17.99 6.39 13.59
CA GLU A 87 -17.72 7.18 14.80
C GLU A 87 -16.37 7.90 14.68
N LYS A 88 -15.38 7.25 14.08
CA LYS A 88 -14.07 7.86 13.79
C LYS A 88 -14.25 9.11 12.93
N VAL A 89 -15.11 9.06 11.90
CA VAL A 89 -15.39 10.20 11.03
C VAL A 89 -16.03 11.36 11.80
N LEU A 90 -16.96 11.07 12.72
CA LEU A 90 -17.56 12.10 13.57
C LEU A 90 -16.57 12.72 14.56
N VAL A 91 -15.74 11.91 15.21
CA VAL A 91 -14.72 12.42 16.15
C VAL A 91 -13.68 13.27 15.42
N LEU A 92 -13.22 12.82 14.25
CA LEU A 92 -12.28 13.60 13.43
C LEU A 92 -12.93 14.90 12.97
N SER A 93 -14.17 14.89 12.48
CA SER A 93 -14.83 16.10 12.00
C SER A 93 -15.03 17.12 13.13
N LEU A 94 -15.42 16.65 14.33
CA LEU A 94 -15.50 17.49 15.52
C LEU A 94 -14.13 18.05 15.90
N CYS A 95 -13.08 17.22 15.93
CA CYS A 95 -11.72 17.65 16.23
C CYS A 95 -11.22 18.70 15.23
N PHE A 96 -11.45 18.50 13.92
CA PHE A 96 -11.15 19.47 12.88
C PHE A 96 -11.94 20.76 13.03
N PHE A 97 -13.21 20.68 13.43
CA PHE A 97 -14.03 21.84 13.71
C PHE A 97 -13.48 22.66 14.89
N LEU A 98 -13.16 22.01 16.03
CA LEU A 98 -12.52 22.67 17.17
C LEU A 98 -11.16 23.26 16.78
N PHE A 99 -10.34 22.51 16.04
CA PHE A 99 -9.03 22.96 15.60
C PHE A 99 -9.15 24.19 14.69
N THR A 100 -10.13 24.20 13.79
CA THR A 100 -10.41 25.36 12.93
C THR A 100 -10.84 26.56 13.76
N LEU A 101 -11.73 26.36 14.74
CA LEU A 101 -12.19 27.42 15.64
C LEU A 101 -11.04 28.00 16.46
N ILE A 102 -10.15 27.14 16.99
CA ILE A 102 -8.92 27.55 17.67
C ILE A 102 -8.00 28.31 16.71
N THR A 103 -7.79 27.80 15.49
CA THR A 103 -6.90 28.43 14.50
C THR A 103 -7.40 29.81 14.13
N VAL A 104 -8.70 29.96 13.85
CA VAL A 104 -9.32 31.25 13.57
C VAL A 104 -9.23 32.18 14.79
N GLY A 105 -9.47 31.64 15.99
CA GLY A 105 -9.33 32.37 17.25
C GLY A 105 -7.91 32.91 17.44
N VAL A 106 -6.90 32.06 17.27
CA VAL A 106 -5.49 32.43 17.34
C VAL A 106 -5.14 33.43 16.25
N CYS A 107 -5.46 33.17 14.98
CA CYS A 107 -5.17 34.09 13.88
C CYS A 107 -5.79 35.49 14.09
N ARG A 108 -6.92 35.58 14.79
CA ARG A 108 -7.59 36.87 15.07
C ARG A 108 -7.14 37.52 16.37
N TYR A 109 -6.81 36.74 17.39
CA TYR A 109 -6.39 37.23 18.71
C TYR A 109 -4.89 37.57 18.77
N LEU A 110 -4.06 36.78 18.09
CA LEU A 110 -2.62 36.95 18.05
C LEU A 110 -2.17 38.33 17.51
N PRO A 111 -2.67 38.87 16.38
CA PRO A 111 -2.21 40.17 15.89
C PRO A 111 -2.52 41.31 16.87
N PHE A 112 -3.69 41.25 17.52
CA PHE A 112 -4.06 42.24 18.54
C PHE A 112 -3.11 42.20 19.74
N HIS A 113 -2.80 41.01 20.24
CA HIS A 113 -1.85 40.86 21.35
C HIS A 113 -0.41 41.19 20.98
N LEU A 114 0.02 40.89 19.76
CA LEU A 114 1.35 41.25 19.28
C LEU A 114 1.54 42.77 19.20
N GLN A 115 0.52 43.53 18.80
CA GLN A 115 0.60 44.99 18.81
C GLN A 115 0.77 45.56 20.22
N PHE A 116 0.03 45.04 21.19
CA PHE A 116 0.17 45.44 22.60
C PHE A 116 1.55 45.11 23.17
N LEU A 117 2.06 43.90 22.92
CA LEU A 117 3.40 43.50 23.36
C LEU A 117 4.49 44.36 22.72
N ASN A 118 4.30 44.73 21.44
CA ASN A 118 5.23 45.55 20.71
C ASN A 118 5.29 46.99 21.27
N HIS A 119 4.14 47.59 21.61
CA HIS A 119 4.07 48.89 22.27
C HIS A 119 4.87 48.90 23.58
N ARG A 120 4.65 47.88 24.42
CA ARG A 120 5.40 47.74 25.69
C ARG A 120 6.89 47.48 25.46
N ALA A 121 7.26 46.61 24.52
CA ALA A 121 8.66 46.32 24.22
C ALA A 121 9.42 47.58 23.76
N ARG A 122 8.79 48.44 22.94
CA ARG A 122 9.39 49.71 22.51
C ARG A 122 9.55 50.68 23.66
N PHE A 123 8.55 50.81 24.53
CA PHE A 123 8.66 51.66 25.73
C PHE A 123 9.87 51.29 26.57
N TYR A 124 10.13 50.00 26.79
CA TYR A 124 11.28 49.57 27.59
C TYR A 124 12.63 49.74 26.89
N ILE A 125 12.69 49.69 25.55
CA ILE A 125 13.95 49.78 24.80
C ILE A 125 14.30 51.22 24.44
N LEU A 126 13.34 52.04 24.02
CA LEU A 126 13.55 53.42 23.56
C LEU A 126 13.10 54.48 24.56
N GLY A 127 12.34 54.12 25.59
CA GLY A 127 11.74 55.08 26.52
C GLY A 127 10.59 55.88 25.93
N ASP A 128 10.22 55.61 24.67
CA ASP A 128 9.11 56.25 23.97
C ASP A 128 8.21 55.17 23.37
N GLU A 129 6.91 55.40 23.52
CA GLU A 129 5.85 54.47 23.16
C GLU A 129 5.42 54.64 21.70
N HIS A 130 5.66 55.83 21.12
CA HIS A 130 5.36 56.13 19.71
C HIS A 130 6.57 55.98 18.77
N ALA A 131 7.72 55.57 19.30
CA ALA A 131 8.91 55.44 18.49
C ALA A 131 8.70 54.45 17.33
N PRO A 132 9.03 54.83 16.08
CA PRO A 132 8.86 53.97 14.94
C PRO A 132 9.78 52.74 15.06
N LEU A 133 9.34 51.57 14.59
CA LEU A 133 10.18 50.35 14.60
C LEU A 133 11.52 50.54 13.88
N SER A 134 11.57 51.44 12.90
CA SER A 134 12.82 51.83 12.23
C SER A 134 13.84 52.40 13.21
N ALA A 135 13.42 53.09 14.28
CA ALA A 135 14.32 53.60 15.31
C ALA A 135 14.95 52.49 16.14
N VAL A 136 14.21 51.41 16.43
CA VAL A 136 14.77 50.20 17.07
C VAL A 136 15.80 49.57 16.14
N ALA A 137 15.47 49.43 14.85
CA ALA A 137 16.35 48.83 13.85
C ALA A 137 17.63 49.65 13.63
N THR A 138 17.53 50.98 13.62
CA THR A 138 18.71 51.86 13.51
C THR A 138 19.57 51.82 14.77
N LEU A 139 18.99 51.76 15.97
CA LEU A 139 19.76 51.57 17.21
C LEU A 139 20.49 50.23 17.24
N LEU A 140 19.83 49.15 16.83
CA LEU A 140 20.46 47.83 16.70
C LEU A 140 21.57 47.84 15.65
N ALA A 141 21.37 48.52 14.51
CA ALA A 141 22.38 48.67 13.47
C ALA A 141 23.57 49.52 13.92
N ALA A 142 23.30 50.57 14.71
CA ALA A 142 24.33 51.46 15.26
C ALA A 142 25.17 50.75 16.34
N LYS A 143 24.54 49.94 17.21
CA LYS A 143 25.23 49.20 18.27
C LYS A 143 25.98 47.95 17.77
N ARG A 144 25.72 47.50 16.53
CA ARG A 144 26.42 46.36 15.92
C ARG A 144 27.74 46.79 15.22
N ARG A 145 28.08 48.08 15.23
CA ARG A 145 29.40 48.61 14.85
C ARG A 145 30.23 48.92 16.08
#